data_AF-A0A2V6UHV6-F1
#
_entry.id   AF-A0A2V6UHV6-F1
#
_cell.length_a   1.000
_cell.length_b   1.000
_cell.length_c   1.000
_cell.angle_alpha   90.00
_cell.angle_beta   90.00
_cell.angle_gamma   90.00
#
_symmetry.space_group_name_H-M   'P 1'
#
loop_
_entity.id
_entity.type
_entity.pdbx_description
1 polymer ?
#
loop_
_entity_poly.entity_id
_entity_poly.type
_entity_poly.pdbx_seq_one_letter_code
_entity_poly.pdbx_strand_id
1 'polypeptide(L)'
;MTLRQFRKEFGDRAEPLDIIWQHRLDHGQWIGSQELHEACPRSRMEHLGGSIVRDARDGERECYRLTFLGVLLTANGAAIELLLVRYLEWLKGRRRTHANLTSISPDDVTVGLSITPAETAALWRVLEVAEWRAGPALEAVLAAPDLGAHVESRALDAYDPEIPIDEPS
;
A
#
# COMPACT_ATOMS: atom_id res chain seq x y z
N MET A 1 3.34 -15.39 11.28
CA MET A 1 3.00 -14.00 11.62
C MET A 1 1.87 -13.56 10.72
N THR A 2 0.80 -12.97 11.25
CA THR A 2 -0.27 -12.35 10.45
C THR A 2 -0.01 -10.86 10.29
N LEU A 3 -0.60 -10.21 9.28
CA LEU A 3 -0.46 -8.76 9.06
C LEU A 3 -1.04 -7.96 10.25
N ARG A 4 -2.10 -8.49 10.88
CA ARG A 4 -2.65 -7.91 12.12
C ARG A 4 -1.66 -8.00 13.28
N GLN A 5 -0.99 -9.13 13.47
CA GLN A 5 0.07 -9.27 14.47
C GLN A 5 1.22 -8.30 14.16
N PHE A 6 1.61 -8.23 12.89
CA PHE A 6 2.70 -7.36 12.45
C PHE A 6 2.41 -5.89 12.75
N ARG A 7 1.24 -5.35 12.37
CA ARG A 7 0.85 -3.97 12.71
C ARG A 7 0.90 -3.69 14.22
N LYS A 8 0.46 -4.66 15.03
CA LYS A 8 0.46 -4.52 16.49
C LYS A 8 1.88 -4.46 17.04
N GLU A 9 2.79 -5.28 16.53
CA GLU A 9 4.20 -5.31 16.92
C GLU A 9 4.97 -4.09 16.39
N PHE A 10 4.56 -3.57 15.24
CA PHE A 10 5.16 -2.40 14.61
C PHE A 10 4.90 -1.11 15.41
N GLY A 11 3.68 -0.92 15.92
CA GLY A 11 3.33 0.14 16.87
C GLY A 11 3.81 1.54 16.42
N ASP A 12 4.52 2.23 17.31
CA ASP A 12 5.01 3.60 17.11
C ASP A 12 6.06 3.74 15.98
N ARG A 13 6.55 2.62 15.44
CA ARG A 13 7.45 2.61 14.27
C ARG A 13 6.70 2.96 12.98
N ALA A 14 5.36 3.04 13.02
CA ALA A 14 4.51 3.44 11.90
C ALA A 14 4.60 4.94 11.56
N GLU A 15 4.97 5.80 12.51
CA GLU A 15 4.93 7.26 12.32
C GLU A 15 5.66 7.74 11.05
N PRO A 16 6.89 7.28 10.72
CA PRO A 16 7.56 7.68 9.49
C PRO A 16 6.81 7.19 8.23
N LEU A 17 6.19 6.02 8.30
CA LEU A 17 5.38 5.48 7.20
C LEU A 17 4.14 6.35 6.97
N ASP A 18 3.51 6.82 8.05
CA ASP A 18 2.34 7.71 7.99
C ASP A 18 2.70 9.03 7.32
N ILE A 19 3.84 9.62 7.65
CA ILE A 19 4.33 10.85 7.02
C ILE A 19 4.56 10.64 5.51
N ILE A 20 5.26 9.56 5.12
CA ILE A 20 5.54 9.25 3.71
C ILE A 20 4.22 9.01 2.95
N TRP A 21 3.31 8.24 3.54
CA TRP A 21 2.06 7.89 2.89
C TRP A 21 1.13 9.09 2.76
N GLN A 22 0.99 9.89 3.82
CA GLN A 22 0.17 11.10 3.78
C GLN A 22 0.70 12.08 2.73
N HIS A 23 2.02 12.29 2.67
CA HIS A 23 2.61 13.12 1.61
C HIS A 23 2.28 12.59 0.21
N ARG A 24 2.33 11.26 0.01
CA ARG A 24 1.97 10.63 -1.28
C ARG A 24 0.50 10.84 -1.63
N LEU A 25 -0.41 10.82 -0.65
CA LEU A 25 -1.82 11.10 -0.86
C LEU A 25 -2.06 12.57 -1.23
N ASP A 26 -1.43 13.50 -0.52
CA ASP A 26 -1.66 14.94 -0.68
C ASP A 26 -1.03 15.51 -1.96
N HIS A 27 0.20 15.10 -2.26
CA HIS A 27 0.99 15.68 -3.36
C HIS A 27 1.08 14.77 -4.59
N GLY A 28 0.68 13.51 -4.45
CA GLY A 28 0.76 12.54 -5.54
C GLY A 28 2.18 12.11 -5.94
N GLN A 29 3.19 12.57 -5.22
CA GLN A 29 4.60 12.24 -5.40
C GLN A 29 5.20 11.71 -4.10
N TRP A 30 6.29 10.96 -4.19
CA TRP A 30 6.98 10.45 -3.01
C TRP A 30 7.75 11.58 -2.31
N ILE A 31 7.80 11.54 -0.98
CA ILE A 31 8.49 12.54 -0.19
C ILE A 31 10.00 12.46 -0.41
N GLY A 32 10.66 13.61 -0.56
CA GLY A 32 12.10 13.67 -0.74
C GLY A 32 12.85 13.34 0.55
N SER A 33 14.06 12.81 0.43
CA SER A 33 14.83 12.39 1.61
C SER A 33 15.10 13.55 2.58
N GLN A 34 15.48 14.72 2.05
CA GLN A 34 15.72 15.93 2.86
C GLN A 34 14.46 16.37 3.61
N GLU A 35 13.32 16.41 2.92
CA GLU A 35 12.03 16.82 3.48
C GLU A 35 11.56 15.85 4.57
N LEU A 36 11.73 14.54 4.36
CA LEU A 36 11.43 13.56 5.40
C LEU A 36 12.38 13.71 6.60
N HIS A 37 13.67 13.97 6.37
CA HIS A 37 14.67 14.08 7.44
C HIS A 37 14.47 15.31 8.34
N GLU A 38 13.79 16.35 7.88
CA GLU A 38 13.36 17.48 8.71
C GLU A 38 12.27 17.09 9.72
N ALA A 39 11.36 16.19 9.34
CA ALA A 39 10.27 15.72 10.20
C ALA A 39 10.64 14.47 11.02
N CYS A 40 11.48 13.59 10.46
CA CYS A 40 11.81 12.29 11.01
C CYS A 40 13.30 11.98 10.78
N PRO A 41 14.13 11.91 11.84
CA PRO A 41 15.56 11.64 11.71
C PRO A 41 15.84 10.34 10.94
N ARG A 42 16.87 10.34 10.10
CA ARG A 42 17.28 9.16 9.30
C ARG A 42 17.43 7.88 10.12
N SER A 43 17.88 7.97 11.36
CA SER A 43 18.00 6.81 12.26
C SER A 43 16.66 6.11 12.48
N ARG A 44 15.52 6.81 12.47
CA ARG A 44 14.20 6.16 12.58
C ARG A 44 13.80 5.40 11.31
N MET A 45 14.40 5.72 10.16
CA MET A 45 14.17 5.06 8.88
C MET A 45 15.04 3.82 8.67
N GLU A 46 16.28 3.84 9.17
CA GLU A 46 17.26 2.77 8.97
C GLU A 46 16.79 1.42 9.55
N HIS A 47 16.04 1.45 10.65
CA HIS A 47 15.51 0.24 11.30
C HIS A 47 14.25 -0.33 10.63
N LEU A 48 13.69 0.32 9.61
CA LEU A 48 12.44 -0.15 8.98
C LEU A 48 12.68 -1.22 7.91
N GLY A 49 13.90 -1.30 7.36
CA GLY A 49 14.29 -2.30 6.37
C GLY A 49 13.68 -2.12 4.98
N GLY A 50 14.40 -2.64 3.97
CA GLY A 50 14.06 -2.51 2.54
C GLY A 50 12.75 -3.19 2.12
N SER A 51 12.19 -4.06 2.96
CA SER A 51 10.89 -4.70 2.73
C SER A 51 9.70 -3.79 3.05
N ILE A 52 9.91 -2.71 3.81
CA ILE A 52 8.86 -1.78 4.26
C ILE A 52 9.00 -0.44 3.52
N VAL A 53 10.21 0.10 3.47
CA VAL A 53 10.52 1.37 2.83
C VAL A 53 11.84 1.25 2.08
N ARG A 54 11.93 1.88 0.91
CA ARG A 54 13.12 1.86 0.06
C ARG A 54 13.55 3.26 -0.31
N ASP A 55 14.85 3.46 -0.36
CA ASP A 55 15.44 4.58 -1.08
C ASP A 55 15.13 4.42 -2.57
N ALA A 56 14.69 5.51 -3.20
CA ALA A 56 14.38 5.55 -4.62
C ALA A 56 14.82 6.90 -5.20
N ARG A 57 14.74 7.00 -6.53
CA ARG A 57 14.94 8.25 -7.26
C ARG A 57 13.69 8.56 -8.08
N ASP A 58 13.31 9.83 -8.09
CA ASP A 58 12.32 10.39 -9.01
C ASP A 58 13.02 11.48 -9.82
N GLY A 59 13.46 11.11 -11.03
CA GLY A 59 14.45 11.89 -11.77
C GLY A 59 15.76 12.04 -10.98
N GLU A 60 16.15 13.28 -10.69
CA GLU A 60 17.36 13.59 -9.90
C GLU A 60 17.12 13.60 -8.39
N ARG A 61 15.84 13.63 -7.94
CA ARG A 61 15.47 13.74 -6.53
C ARG A 61 15.50 12.38 -5.84
N GLU A 62 16.26 12.28 -4.75
CA GLU A 62 16.21 11.14 -3.83
C GLU A 62 14.93 11.22 -2.99
N CYS A 63 14.20 10.10 -2.92
CA CYS A 63 12.94 10.00 -2.20
C CYS A 63 12.79 8.65 -1.49
N TYR A 64 11.88 8.60 -0.53
CA TYR A 64 11.47 7.38 0.14
C TYR A 64 10.18 6.84 -0.46
N ARG A 65 10.17 5.54 -0.82
CA ARG A 65 8.99 4.85 -1.32
C ARG A 65 8.58 3.74 -0.38
N LEU A 66 7.31 3.73 -0.02
CA LEU A 66 6.73 2.58 0.69
C LEU A 66 6.56 1.42 -0.27
N THR A 67 6.87 0.22 0.21
CA THR A 67 6.42 -1.01 -0.43
C THR A 67 4.93 -1.20 -0.15
N PHE A 68 4.31 -2.20 -0.80
CA PHE A 68 2.93 -2.56 -0.49
C PHE A 68 2.73 -2.92 0.98
N LEU A 69 3.67 -3.68 1.58
CA LEU A 69 3.69 -3.95 3.00
C LEU A 69 3.81 -2.66 3.83
N GLY A 70 4.71 -1.75 3.46
CA GLY A 70 4.88 -0.47 4.15
C GLY A 70 3.60 0.36 4.18
N VAL A 71 2.85 0.41 3.08
CA VAL A 71 1.54 1.08 3.06
C VAL A 71 0.56 0.41 4.02
N LEU A 72 0.53 -0.93 4.07
CA LEU A 72 -0.35 -1.67 4.97
C LEU A 72 0.07 -1.59 6.44
N LEU A 73 1.29 -1.16 6.76
CA LEU A 73 1.78 -0.93 8.13
C LEU A 73 1.56 0.50 8.63
N THR A 74 1.05 1.42 7.79
CA THR A 74 0.58 2.74 8.22
C THR A 74 -0.58 2.63 9.21
N ALA A 75 -0.88 3.69 9.96
CA ALA A 75 -2.02 3.78 10.86
C ALA A 75 -3.36 3.49 10.14
N ASN A 76 -3.47 3.92 8.86
CA ASN A 76 -4.64 3.66 8.02
C ASN A 76 -4.57 2.33 7.25
N GLY A 77 -3.52 1.53 7.45
CA GLY A 77 -3.25 0.31 6.68
C GLY A 77 -4.36 -0.74 6.74
N ALA A 78 -5.02 -0.88 7.90
CA ALA A 78 -6.16 -1.80 8.04
C ALA A 78 -7.40 -1.35 7.25
N ALA A 79 -7.66 -0.03 7.19
CA ALA A 79 -8.74 0.52 6.39
C ALA A 79 -8.44 0.39 4.89
N ILE A 80 -7.17 0.60 4.50
CA ILE A 80 -6.68 0.39 3.13
C ILE A 80 -6.86 -1.05 2.69
N GLU A 81 -6.47 -2.02 3.53
CA GLU A 81 -6.65 -3.45 3.24
C GLU A 81 -8.12 -3.79 2.99
N LEU A 82 -9.01 -3.34 3.87
CA LEU A 82 -10.45 -3.56 3.73
C LEU A 82 -10.99 -2.92 2.43
N LEU A 83 -10.58 -1.69 2.12
CA LEU A 83 -10.98 -1.00 0.90
C LEU A 83 -10.49 -1.74 -0.36
N LEU A 84 -9.27 -2.26 -0.32
CA LEU A 84 -8.67 -3.01 -1.41
C LEU A 84 -9.40 -4.33 -1.66
N VAL A 85 -9.72 -5.09 -0.61
CA VAL A 85 -10.51 -6.33 -0.73
C VAL A 85 -11.89 -6.05 -1.31
N ARG A 86 -12.60 -5.02 -0.78
CA ARG A 86 -13.91 -4.61 -1.31
C ARG A 86 -13.86 -4.25 -2.78
N TYR A 87 -12.81 -3.54 -3.21
CA TYR A 87 -12.60 -3.20 -4.62
C TYR A 87 -12.38 -4.44 -5.48
N LEU A 88 -11.52 -5.38 -5.05
CA LEU A 88 -11.22 -6.60 -5.80
C LEU A 88 -12.44 -7.51 -5.92
N GLU A 89 -13.26 -7.63 -4.86
CA GLU A 89 -14.52 -8.37 -4.89
C GLU A 89 -15.52 -7.75 -5.87
N TRP A 90 -15.68 -6.43 -5.79
CA TRP A 90 -16.54 -5.68 -6.69
C TRP A 90 -16.09 -5.81 -8.15
N LEU A 91 -14.78 -5.71 -8.40
CA LEU A 91 -14.18 -5.87 -9.73
C LEU A 91 -14.44 -7.28 -10.27
N LYS A 92 -14.24 -8.30 -9.45
CA LYS A 92 -14.52 -9.72 -9.77
C LYS A 92 -15.99 -9.92 -10.12
N GLY A 93 -16.90 -9.31 -9.37
CA GLY A 93 -18.34 -9.30 -9.67
C GLY A 93 -18.65 -8.63 -11.00
N ARG A 94 -18.10 -7.44 -11.24
CA ARG A 94 -18.37 -6.62 -12.43
C ARG A 94 -17.86 -7.29 -13.73
N ARG A 95 -16.73 -7.99 -13.68
CA ARG A 95 -16.22 -8.77 -14.82
C ARG A 95 -17.04 -10.02 -15.14
N ARG A 96 -17.67 -10.64 -14.14
CA ARG A 96 -18.60 -11.76 -14.38
C ARG A 96 -19.87 -11.31 -15.09
N THR A 97 -20.36 -10.10 -14.79
CA THR A 97 -21.57 -9.55 -15.43
C THR A 97 -21.29 -8.86 -16.76
N HIS A 98 -20.07 -8.35 -16.97
CA HIS A 98 -19.65 -7.66 -18.18
C HIS A 98 -18.34 -8.24 -18.72
N ALA A 99 -18.45 -9.29 -19.54
CA ALA A 99 -17.29 -9.99 -20.12
C ALA A 99 -16.37 -9.09 -20.98
N ASN A 100 -16.86 -7.93 -21.45
CA ASN A 100 -16.12 -6.98 -22.28
C ASN A 100 -15.69 -5.71 -21.53
N LEU A 101 -15.64 -5.73 -20.20
CA LEU A 101 -15.22 -4.58 -19.40
C LEU A 101 -13.73 -4.31 -19.61
N THR A 102 -13.39 -3.33 -20.46
CA THR A 102 -12.01 -3.00 -20.84
C THR A 102 -11.38 -1.92 -19.96
N SER A 103 -12.19 -1.07 -19.33
CA SER A 103 -11.73 -0.02 -18.43
C SER A 103 -12.75 0.26 -17.32
N ILE A 104 -12.26 0.80 -16.21
CA ILE A 104 -13.07 1.23 -15.07
C ILE A 104 -12.61 2.62 -14.68
N SER A 105 -13.55 3.56 -14.65
CA SER A 105 -13.25 4.93 -14.22
C SER A 105 -13.17 5.04 -12.69
N PRO A 106 -12.47 6.06 -12.15
CA PRO A 106 -12.56 6.39 -10.72
C PRO A 106 -13.99 6.64 -10.26
N ASP A 107 -14.83 7.25 -11.10
CA ASP A 107 -16.23 7.55 -10.80
C ASP A 107 -17.07 6.28 -10.64
N ASP A 108 -16.84 5.30 -11.53
CA ASP A 108 -17.46 3.97 -11.45
C ASP A 108 -17.19 3.28 -10.12
N VAL A 109 -15.98 3.40 -9.59
CA VAL A 109 -15.60 2.79 -8.31
C VAL A 109 -16.17 3.58 -7.14
N THR A 110 -16.11 4.91 -7.20
CA THR A 110 -16.67 5.80 -6.18
C THR A 110 -18.15 5.49 -5.96
N VAL A 111 -18.93 5.41 -7.05
CA VAL A 111 -20.35 5.04 -7.01
C VAL A 111 -20.53 3.57 -6.62
N GLY A 112 -19.80 2.66 -7.26
CA GLY A 112 -19.97 1.21 -7.10
C GLY A 112 -19.65 0.70 -5.69
N LEU A 113 -18.71 1.35 -4.99
CA LEU A 113 -18.33 1.03 -3.61
C LEU A 113 -18.95 1.99 -2.57
N SER A 114 -19.64 3.04 -3.01
CA SER A 114 -20.15 4.11 -2.14
C SER A 114 -19.07 4.69 -1.23
N ILE A 115 -17.92 5.03 -1.82
CA ILE A 115 -16.76 5.63 -1.15
C ILE A 115 -16.57 7.08 -1.58
N THR A 116 -15.76 7.82 -0.86
CA THR A 116 -15.42 9.21 -1.16
C THR A 116 -14.37 9.32 -2.27
N PRO A 117 -14.27 10.47 -2.96
CA PRO A 117 -13.19 10.71 -3.92
C PRO A 117 -11.78 10.56 -3.29
N ALA A 118 -11.62 10.91 -2.01
CA ALA A 118 -10.36 10.74 -1.28
C ALA A 118 -10.00 9.27 -1.09
N GLU A 119 -10.98 8.43 -0.71
CA GLU A 119 -10.80 6.98 -0.62
C GLU A 119 -10.51 6.37 -2.00
N THR A 120 -11.19 6.82 -3.06
CA THR A 120 -10.90 6.39 -4.43
C THR A 120 -9.47 6.76 -4.84
N ALA A 121 -9.01 7.98 -4.53
CA ALA A 121 -7.64 8.40 -4.80
C ALA A 121 -6.63 7.52 -4.03
N ALA A 122 -6.86 7.27 -2.74
CA ALA A 122 -6.04 6.39 -1.93
C ALA A 122 -5.97 4.98 -2.51
N LEU A 123 -7.12 4.40 -2.88
CA LEU A 123 -7.20 3.10 -3.54
C LEU A 123 -6.38 3.07 -4.84
N TRP A 124 -6.48 4.11 -5.67
CA TRP A 124 -5.69 4.23 -6.91
C TRP A 124 -4.18 4.20 -6.62
N ARG A 125 -3.73 4.89 -5.58
CA ARG A 125 -2.31 4.89 -5.18
C ARG A 125 -1.86 3.54 -4.64
N VAL A 126 -2.71 2.87 -3.86
CA VAL A 126 -2.42 1.52 -3.34
C VAL A 126 -2.31 0.51 -4.47
N LEU A 127 -3.22 0.55 -5.45
CA LEU A 127 -3.18 -0.32 -6.63
C LEU A 127 -1.93 -0.08 -7.49
N GLU A 128 -1.43 1.16 -7.54
CA GLU A 128 -0.15 1.48 -8.20
C GLU A 128 1.02 0.83 -7.46
N VAL A 129 1.10 1.00 -6.12
CA VAL A 129 2.15 0.40 -5.28
C VAL A 129 2.12 -1.13 -5.31
N ALA A 130 0.92 -1.73 -5.37
CA ALA A 130 0.72 -3.17 -5.46
C ALA A 130 0.93 -3.75 -6.87
N GLU A 131 1.11 -2.88 -7.88
CA GLU A 131 1.16 -3.26 -9.31
C GLU A 131 -0.13 -3.97 -9.80
N TRP A 132 -1.27 -3.62 -9.20
CA TRP A 132 -2.58 -4.21 -9.48
C TRP A 132 -3.49 -3.28 -10.29
N ARG A 133 -2.90 -2.37 -11.06
CA ARG A 133 -3.64 -1.50 -12.00
C ARG A 133 -4.23 -2.28 -13.17
N ALA A 134 -3.46 -3.22 -13.70
CA ALA A 134 -3.81 -4.05 -14.84
C ALA A 134 -2.82 -5.20 -14.97
N GLY A 135 -3.09 -6.13 -15.87
CA GLY A 135 -2.14 -7.16 -16.27
C GLY A 135 -2.11 -8.38 -15.33
N PRO A 136 -1.10 -9.26 -15.49
CA PRO A 136 -1.10 -10.60 -14.91
C PRO A 136 -1.19 -10.62 -13.38
N ALA A 137 -0.60 -9.63 -12.70
CA ALA A 137 -0.65 -9.53 -11.25
C ALA A 137 -2.08 -9.32 -10.74
N LEU A 138 -2.85 -8.44 -11.38
CA LEU A 138 -4.27 -8.25 -11.06
C LEU A 138 -5.10 -9.50 -11.38
N GLU A 139 -4.83 -10.16 -12.51
CA GLU A 139 -5.55 -11.39 -12.87
C GLU A 139 -5.30 -12.53 -11.86
N ALA A 140 -4.07 -12.69 -11.40
CA ALA A 140 -3.72 -13.69 -10.39
C ALA A 140 -4.47 -13.45 -9.07
N VAL A 141 -4.58 -12.19 -8.65
CA VAL A 141 -5.34 -11.81 -7.45
C VAL A 141 -6.83 -12.11 -7.64
N LEU A 142 -7.43 -11.70 -8.76
CA LEU A 142 -8.86 -11.91 -9.02
C LEU A 142 -9.21 -13.40 -9.13
N ALA A 143 -8.28 -14.25 -9.56
CA ALA A 143 -8.43 -15.69 -9.60
C ALA A 143 -8.41 -16.36 -8.21
N ALA A 144 -7.86 -15.68 -7.18
CA ALA A 144 -7.79 -16.23 -5.84
C ALA A 144 -9.19 -16.51 -5.25
N PRO A 145 -9.37 -17.63 -4.54
CA PRO A 145 -10.66 -17.96 -3.91
C PRO A 145 -10.96 -17.05 -2.71
N ASP A 146 -9.94 -16.70 -1.94
CA ASP A 146 -9.99 -15.78 -0.80
C ASP A 146 -9.09 -14.59 -1.11
N LEU A 147 -9.70 -13.44 -1.38
CA LEU A 147 -8.99 -12.21 -1.73
C LEU A 147 -8.29 -11.60 -0.51
N GLY A 148 -8.87 -11.71 0.68
CA GLY A 148 -8.27 -11.19 1.91
C GLY A 148 -6.99 -11.93 2.26
N ALA A 149 -7.06 -13.27 2.27
CA ALA A 149 -5.88 -14.11 2.51
C ALA A 149 -4.79 -13.89 1.45
N HIS A 150 -5.17 -13.68 0.19
CA HIS A 150 -4.19 -13.41 -0.87
C HIS A 150 -3.52 -12.04 -0.73
N VAL A 151 -4.27 -11.00 -0.36
CA VAL A 151 -3.72 -9.66 -0.06
C VAL A 151 -2.72 -9.73 1.08
N GLU A 152 -3.08 -10.41 2.17
CA GLU A 152 -2.21 -10.61 3.34
C GLU A 152 -0.93 -11.38 2.95
N SER A 153 -1.08 -12.53 2.29
CA SER A 153 0.06 -13.34 1.82
C SER A 153 0.99 -12.51 0.96
N ARG A 154 0.45 -11.80 -0.04
CA ARG A 154 1.25 -11.00 -0.97
C ARG A 154 2.07 -9.91 -0.26
N ALA A 155 1.52 -9.31 0.79
CA ALA A 155 2.23 -8.31 1.58
C ALA A 155 3.36 -8.93 2.40
N LEU A 156 3.10 -10.06 3.03
CA LEU A 156 4.06 -10.75 3.91
C LEU A 156 5.15 -11.50 3.13
N ASP A 157 4.87 -11.99 1.91
CA ASP A 157 5.86 -12.67 1.06
C ASP A 157 7.04 -11.75 0.67
N ALA A 158 6.83 -10.43 0.71
CA ALA A 158 7.87 -9.45 0.44
C ALA A 158 8.69 -9.07 1.69
N TYR A 159 8.30 -9.57 2.87
CA TYR A 159 9.01 -9.32 4.12
C TYR A 159 10.25 -10.20 4.22
N ASP A 160 11.41 -9.57 4.38
CA ASP A 160 12.65 -10.26 4.70
C ASP A 160 12.81 -10.31 6.23
N PRO A 161 12.70 -11.51 6.86
CA PRO A 161 12.85 -11.66 8.31
C PRO A 161 14.30 -11.53 8.79
N GLU A 162 15.30 -11.58 7.89
CA GLU A 162 16.72 -11.47 8.23
C GLU A 162 17.21 -10.04 8.41
N ILE A 163 16.37 -9.05 8.06
CA ILE A 163 16.55 -7.64 8.45
C ILE A 163 15.51 -7.38 9.53
N PRO A 164 15.85 -7.63 10.82
CA PRO A 164 14.92 -7.39 11.90
C PRO A 164 14.60 -5.91 11.91
N ILE A 165 13.35 -5.59 12.26
CA ILE A 165 13.06 -4.24 12.67
C ILE A 165 13.69 -4.12 14.05
N ASP A 166 14.94 -3.67 14.10
CA ASP A 166 15.72 -3.64 15.34
C ASP A 166 15.01 -2.79 16.41
N GLU A 167 15.15 -3.18 17.67
CA GLU A 167 14.66 -2.36 18.78
C GLU A 167 15.43 -1.03 18.81
N PRO A 168 14.75 0.10 19.09
CA PRO A 168 15.46 1.35 19.32
C PRO A 168 16.42 1.16 20.50
N SER A 169 17.72 1.32 20.23
CA SER A 169 18.77 1.35 21.25
C SER A 169 18.61 2.52 22.20
#